data_AF-A0A059CNH8-F1
#
_entry.id   AF-A0A059CNH8-F1
#
_cell.length_a   1.000
_cell.length_b   1.000
_cell.length_c   1.000
_cell.angle_alpha   90.00
_cell.angle_beta   90.00
_cell.angle_gamma   90.00
#
_symmetry.space_group_name_H-M   'P 1'
#
loop_
_entity.id
_entity.type
_entity.pdbx_description
1 polymer ?
#
loop_
_entity_poly.entity_id
_entity_poly.type
_entity_poly.pdbx_seq_one_letter_code
_entity_poly.pdbx_strand_id
1 'polypeptide(L)' 'EAEKHLSEMVVSKSLVAKIDRPMGVVCFQTTKDSNDILNLWATNLEKLLDLVEKSCHQIHKETMVHKAALRG' A
#
# COMPACT_ATOMS: atom_id res chain seq x y z
N GLU A 1 28.95 13.96 9.04
CA GLU A 1 28.29 12.97 9.93
C GLU A 1 27.07 12.28 9.32
N ALA A 2 25.88 12.91 9.26
CA ALA A 2 24.65 12.20 8.86
C ALA A 2 24.72 11.54 7.47
N GLU A 3 25.24 12.25 6.47
CA GLU A 3 25.37 11.73 5.11
C GLU A 3 26.34 10.54 5.01
N LYS A 4 27.44 10.61 5.77
CA LYS A 4 28.44 9.54 5.83
C LYS A 4 27.83 8.28 6.43
N HIS A 5 27.13 8.42 7.56
CA HIS A 5 26.46 7.30 8.20
C HIS A 5 25.37 6.69 7.30
N LEU A 6 24.59 7.52 6.63
CA LEU A 6 23.61 7.06 5.64
C LEU A 6 24.27 6.29 4.49
N SER A 7 25.40 6.79 3.98
CA SER A 7 26.15 6.12 2.93
C SER A 7 26.70 4.76 3.38
N GLU A 8 27.18 4.64 4.63
CA GLU A 8 27.63 3.37 5.21
C GLU A 8 26.48 2.34 5.30
N MET A 9 25.28 2.79 5.70
CA MET A 9 24.08 1.93 5.75
C MET A 9 23.62 1.48 4.37
N VAL A 10 23.74 2.32 3.33
CA VAL A 10 23.43 1.95 1.94
C VAL A 10 24.45 0.95 1.40
N VAL A 11 25.74 1.17 1.65
CA VAL A 11 26.83 0.27 1.20
C VAL A 11 26.74 -1.10 1.86
N SER A 12 26.41 -1.14 3.15
CA SER A 12 26.16 -2.39 3.89
C SER A 12 24.82 -3.05 3.54
N LYS A 13 24.03 -2.45 2.64
CA LYS A 13 22.68 -2.90 2.22
C LYS A 13 21.68 -3.00 3.38
N SER A 14 21.93 -2.34 4.50
CA SER A 14 20.97 -2.26 5.62
C SER A 14 19.72 -1.45 5.25
N LEU A 15 19.83 -0.53 4.30
CA LEU A 15 18.70 0.21 3.73
C LEU A 15 18.95 0.60 2.27
N VAL A 16 17.89 0.90 1.52
CA VAL A 16 17.97 1.50 0.19
C VAL A 16 17.72 2.99 0.31
N ALA A 17 18.68 3.81 -0.13
CA ALA A 17 18.51 5.24 -0.23
C ALA A 17 19.36 5.83 -1.37
N LYS A 18 18.90 6.94 -1.94
CA LYS A 18 19.64 7.79 -2.89
C LYS A 18 19.67 9.22 -2.38
N ILE A 19 20.86 9.83 -2.38
CA ILE A 19 21.09 11.19 -1.89
C ILE A 19 21.26 12.11 -3.09
N ASP A 20 20.37 13.09 -3.22
CA ASP A 20 20.52 14.24 -4.12
C ASP A 20 21.16 15.38 -3.32
N ARG A 21 22.50 15.48 -3.40
CA ARG A 21 23.27 16.46 -2.63
C ARG A 21 22.97 17.92 -3.01
N PRO A 22 22.90 18.30 -4.31
CA PRO A 22 22.54 19.67 -4.69
C PRO A 22 21.16 20.10 -4.21
N MET A 23 20.17 19.19 -4.24
CA MET A 23 18.81 19.49 -3.80
C MET A 23 18.61 19.29 -2.29
N GLY A 24 19.55 18.64 -1.60
CA GLY A 24 19.44 18.31 -0.17
C GLY A 24 18.37 17.26 0.14
N VAL A 25 18.01 16.41 -0.83
CA VAL A 25 16.91 15.43 -0.69
C VAL A 25 17.47 14.01 -0.58
N VAL A 26 16.89 13.22 0.32
CA VAL A 26 17.16 11.78 0.42
C VAL A 26 15.90 11.00 0.05
N CYS A 27 16.01 10.13 -0.97
CA CYS A 27 14.94 9.25 -1.39
C CYS A 27 15.19 7.83 -0.88
N PHE A 28 14.30 7.33 -0.02
CA PHE A 28 14.33 5.96 0.52
C PHE A 28 13.51 4.96 -0.30
N GLN A 29 12.92 5.43 -1.41
CA GLN A 29 12.15 4.55 -2.27
C GLN A 29 13.07 3.83 -3.24
N THR A 30 12.85 2.53 -3.37
CA THR A 30 13.38 1.76 -4.49
C THR A 30 12.77 2.29 -5.79
N THR A 31 13.58 2.43 -6.82
CA THR A 31 13.08 2.72 -8.16
C THR A 31 12.18 1.58 -8.60
N LYS A 32 10.89 1.88 -8.78
CA LYS A 32 9.90 0.95 -9.32
C LYS A 32 9.97 1.01 -10.84
N ASP A 33 9.94 -0.14 -11.49
CA ASP A 33 9.76 -0.18 -12.94
C ASP A 33 8.28 -0.11 -13.32
N SER A 34 7.99 -0.04 -14.62
CA SER A 34 6.61 0.02 -15.11
C SER A 34 5.79 -1.21 -14.71
N ASN A 35 6.39 -2.40 -14.65
CA ASN A 35 5.70 -3.62 -14.23
C ASN A 35 5.36 -3.58 -12.74
N ASP A 36 6.27 -3.11 -11.89
CA ASP A 36 6.02 -2.94 -10.46
C ASP A 36 4.81 -2.01 -10.22
N ILE A 37 4.73 -0.91 -10.97
CA ILE A 37 3.63 0.05 -10.88
C ILE A 37 2.32 -0.59 -11.33
N LEU A 38 2.33 -1.29 -12.47
CA LEU A 38 1.14 -1.94 -13.01
C LEU A 38 0.65 -3.09 -12.12
N ASN A 39 1.56 -3.88 -11.57
CA ASN A 39 1.24 -4.95 -10.62
C ASN A 39 0.64 -4.38 -9.33
N LEU A 40 1.22 -3.30 -8.78
CA LEU A 40 0.64 -2.61 -7.62
C LEU A 40 -0.77 -2.10 -7.91
N TRP A 41 -0.99 -1.54 -9.10
CA TRP A 41 -2.31 -1.09 -9.51
C TRP A 41 -3.32 -2.24 -9.63
N ALA A 42 -2.93 -3.36 -10.26
CA ALA A 42 -3.76 -4.55 -10.35
C ALA A 42 -4.14 -5.09 -8.96
N THR A 43 -3.18 -5.23 -8.05
CA THR A 43 -3.45 -5.65 -6.66
C THR A 43 -4.37 -4.67 -5.92
N ASN A 44 -4.24 -3.37 -6.17
CA ASN A 44 -5.13 -2.38 -5.56
C ASN A 44 -6.57 -2.50 -6.07
N LEU A 45 -6.76 -2.81 -7.36
CA LEU A 45 -8.08 -3.08 -7.92
C LEU A 45 -8.71 -4.37 -7.36
N GLU A 46 -7.92 -5.44 -7.21
CA GLU A 46 -8.40 -6.67 -6.58
C GLU A 46 -8.89 -6.42 -5.16
N LYS A 47 -8.10 -5.70 -4.36
CA LYS A 47 -8.50 -5.31 -2.98
C LYS A 47 -9.75 -4.45 -2.96
N LEU A 48 -9.88 -3.51 -3.90
CA LEU A 48 -11.06 -2.66 -4.01
C LEU A 48 -12.31 -3.51 -4.26
N LEU A 49 -12.25 -4.44 -5.22
CA LEU A 49 -13.38 -5.29 -5.57
C LEU A 49 -13.75 -6.24 -4.42
N ASP A 50 -12.78 -6.83 -3.74
CA ASP A 50 -12.99 -7.66 -2.54
C ASP A 50 -13.71 -6.89 -1.42
N LEU A 51 -13.31 -5.63 -1.18
CA LEU A 51 -13.99 -4.76 -0.21
C LEU A 51 -15.43 -4.46 -0.60
N VAL A 52 -15.68 -4.18 -1.88
CA VAL A 52 -17.04 -3.93 -2.40
C VAL A 52 -17.91 -5.17 -2.22
N GLU A 53 -17.42 -6.35 -2.59
CA GLU A 53 -18.16 -7.60 -2.43
C GLU A 53 -18.50 -7.89 -0.96
N LYS A 54 -17.52 -7.76 -0.06
CA LYS A 54 -17.71 -7.94 1.38
C LYS A 54 -18.74 -6.97 1.93
N SER A 55 -18.67 -5.69 1.54
CA SER A 55 -19.65 -4.68 1.95
C SER A 55 -21.06 -5.03 1.47
N CYS A 56 -21.22 -5.44 0.22
CA CYS A 56 -22.50 -5.90 -0.32
C CYS A 56 -23.05 -7.09 0.47
N HIS A 57 -22.21 -8.09 0.76
CA HIS A 57 -22.62 -9.25 1.55
C HIS A 57 -23.08 -8.87 2.96
N GLN A 58 -22.34 -7.99 3.65
CA GLN A 58 -22.69 -7.49 4.99
C GLN A 58 -24.04 -6.77 4.98
N ILE A 59 -24.26 -5.86 4.03
CA ILE A 59 -25.52 -5.12 3.88
C ILE A 59 -26.70 -6.08 3.66
N HIS A 60 -26.52 -7.08 2.79
CA HIS A 60 -27.57 -8.09 2.55
C HIS A 60 -27.90 -8.87 3.83
N LYS A 61 -26.87 -9.31 4.55
CA LYS A 61 -27.04 -10.03 5.82
C LYS A 61 -27.81 -9.20 6.84
N GLU A 62 -27.39 -7.95 7.06
CA GLU A 62 -28.07 -7.03 7.99
C GLU A 62 -29.52 -6.78 7.59
N THR A 63 -29.77 -6.57 6.29
CA THR A 63 -31.12 -6.38 5.77
C THR A 63 -32.01 -7.59 6.06
N MET A 64 -31.50 -8.82 5.92
CA MET A 64 -32.27 -10.04 6.20
C MET A 64 -32.55 -10.20 7.69
N VAL A 65 -31.56 -9.95 8.56
CA VAL A 65 -31.74 -10.01 10.01
C VAL A 65 -32.79 -9.00 10.47
N HIS A 66 -32.71 -7.75 9.98
CA HIS A 66 -33.66 -6.71 10.33
C HIS A 66 -35.09 -7.04 9.84
N LYS A 67 -35.22 -7.53 8.60
CA LYS A 67 -36.52 -7.98 8.07
C LYS A 67 -37.12 -9.15 8.84
N ALA A 68 -36.29 -10.09 9.33
CA ALA A 68 -36.76 -11.20 10.15
C ALA A 68 -37.26 -10.71 11.52
N ALA A 69 -36.53 -9.79 12.15
CA ALA A 69 -36.92 -9.19 13.43
C ALA A 69 -38.24 -8.38 13.36
N LEU A 70 -38.57 -7.80 12.20
CA LEU A 70 -39.83 -7.10 11.97
C LEU A 70 -41.02 -8.05 11.66
N ARG A 71 -40.75 -9.31 11.37
CA ARG A 71 -41.77 -10.32 11.00
C ARG A 71 -42.12 -11.28 12.15
N GLY A 72 -41.31 -11.34 13.20
CA GLY A 72 -41.59 -12.08 14.44
C GLY A 72 -42.18 -11.17 15.50
#